data_AF-A0A131Z3P1-F1
#
_entry.id   AF-A0A131Z3P1-F1
#
_cell.length_a   1.000
_cell.length_b   1.000
_cell.length_c   1.000
_cell.angle_alpha   90.00
_cell.angle_beta   90.00
_cell.angle_gamma   90.00
#
_symmetry.space_group_name_H-M   'P 1'
#
loop_
_entity.id
_entity.type
_entity.pdbx_description
1 polymer ?
#
loop_
_entity_poly.entity_id
_entity_poly.type
_entity_poly.pdbx_seq_one_letter_code
_entity_poly.pdbx_strand_id
1 'polypeptide(L)'
;MLLSRRSFCALPTAPAYGRVSRVFGVTPLLRRSSSYKNIKKCYEVLGIGEDSSMKEVKEAFVNLARKYHPDSGSDTASAAKFDEIKTAYESVRDHLSGDAPPAYDDVNEVLEKDFGIKHTVPQHRQYLSYDGVGHGTPTQRWQQYQQHRLQQAVERVHDHRVAKGDAPKEIVLKDATLARQYKTTQAIERLVEDLIQESMARGEFNNLPGSGKPLKFAPENPYVDSTTRKLNELHFSLASESEKILTSAVPRQASKNTTHAPQAKTSSDDEGLLSFIFSAIAKW
;
A
#
# COMPACT_ATOMS: atom_id res chain seq x y z
N MET A 1 57.42 21.99 -15.61
CA MET A 1 56.68 21.98 -16.89
C MET A 1 55.19 21.86 -16.60
N LEU A 2 54.40 22.79 -17.17
CA LEU A 2 53.04 22.64 -17.74
C LEU A 2 51.92 22.12 -16.82
N LEU A 3 51.06 23.01 -16.31
CA LEU A 3 49.73 23.38 -16.88
C LEU A 3 48.81 22.20 -17.19
N SER A 4 47.68 22.10 -16.48
CA SER A 4 46.36 22.23 -17.14
C SER A 4 45.23 22.47 -16.14
N ARG A 5 44.50 23.56 -16.40
CA ARG A 5 43.21 23.94 -15.82
C ARG A 5 42.11 22.98 -16.27
N ARG A 6 41.04 22.87 -15.46
CA ARG A 6 39.62 22.65 -15.81
C ARG A 6 38.86 22.29 -14.53
N SER A 7 37.64 22.71 -14.25
CA SER A 7 36.86 23.92 -14.54
C SER A 7 35.72 23.82 -13.52
N PHE A 8 35.47 24.89 -12.78
CA PHE A 8 34.32 24.99 -11.88
C PHE A 8 33.03 24.91 -12.70
N CYS A 9 32.16 23.94 -12.41
CA CYS A 9 30.77 23.95 -12.82
C CYS A 9 29.92 24.25 -11.58
N ALA A 10 29.74 25.54 -11.32
CA ALA A 10 28.68 26.04 -10.47
C ALA A 10 27.33 25.85 -11.20
N LEU A 11 26.36 25.30 -10.48
CA LEU A 11 24.98 25.16 -10.95
C LEU A 11 24.30 26.54 -11.08
N PRO A 12 23.36 26.70 -12.03
CA PRO A 12 22.77 27.99 -12.38
C PRO A 12 21.79 28.49 -11.32
N THR A 13 21.93 29.76 -10.95
CA THR A 13 20.91 30.52 -10.23
C THR A 13 19.82 30.95 -11.21
N ALA A 14 18.60 30.45 -11.02
CA ALA A 14 17.44 30.89 -11.78
C ALA A 14 16.87 32.22 -11.24
N PRO A 15 16.31 33.09 -12.10
CA PRO A 15 15.89 34.45 -11.75
C PRO A 15 14.38 34.57 -11.45
N ALA A 16 14.05 35.67 -10.73
CA ALA A 16 12.74 36.34 -10.65
C ALA A 16 11.57 35.49 -10.07
N TYR A 17 10.63 35.99 -9.27
CA TYR A 17 9.88 37.24 -9.35
C TYR A 17 9.43 37.66 -7.95
N GLY A 18 9.09 38.95 -7.82
CA GLY A 18 8.71 39.62 -6.59
C GLY A 18 7.72 38.85 -5.73
N ARG A 19 8.01 38.86 -4.43
CA ARG A 19 7.12 38.47 -3.35
C ARG A 19 5.91 39.41 -3.38
N VAL A 20 4.87 39.05 -4.13
CA VAL A 20 3.55 39.69 -3.97
C VAL A 20 3.02 39.19 -2.63
N SER A 21 3.30 39.95 -1.57
CA SER A 21 2.51 39.89 -0.36
C SER A 21 1.07 40.11 -0.78
N ARG A 22 0.28 39.03 -0.84
CA ARG A 22 -1.18 39.14 -0.76
C ARG A 22 -1.49 39.65 0.64
N VAL A 23 -1.38 40.98 0.80
CA VAL A 23 -2.26 41.68 1.71
C VAL A 23 -3.63 41.32 1.16
N PHE A 24 -4.33 40.42 1.85
CA PHE A 24 -5.77 40.32 1.68
C PHE A 24 -6.30 41.69 2.09
N GLY A 25 -6.42 42.56 1.10
CA GLY A 25 -7.18 43.78 1.21
C GLY A 25 -8.58 43.33 1.54
N VAL A 26 -8.92 43.39 2.83
CA VAL A 26 -10.30 43.63 3.23
C VAL A 26 -10.57 45.03 2.70
N THR A 27 -11.00 45.12 1.45
CA THR A 27 -11.75 46.29 1.03
C THR A 27 -13.02 46.24 1.88
N PRO A 28 -13.23 47.14 2.86
CA PRO A 28 -14.56 47.27 3.41
C PRO A 28 -15.41 47.74 2.23
N LEU A 29 -16.26 46.85 1.73
CA LEU A 29 -17.28 47.24 0.77
C LEU A 29 -18.15 48.26 1.50
N LEU A 30 -17.88 49.54 1.29
CA LEU A 30 -18.83 50.61 1.55
C LEU A 30 -20.02 50.38 0.61
N ARG A 31 -20.98 49.61 1.09
CA ARG A 31 -22.39 49.60 0.67
C ARG A 31 -23.10 48.74 1.72
N ARG A 32 -24.06 49.24 2.51
CA ARG A 32 -25.40 49.50 1.99
C ARG A 32 -26.24 50.31 3.00
N SER A 33 -26.16 51.64 2.97
CA SER A 33 -27.13 52.50 3.68
C SER A 33 -28.58 52.36 3.14
N SER A 34 -28.75 51.67 2.00
CA SER A 34 -30.04 51.30 1.42
C SER A 34 -30.66 50.01 2.00
N SER A 35 -29.92 49.16 2.72
CA SER A 35 -30.45 47.88 3.22
C SER A 35 -31.44 48.07 4.36
N TYR A 36 -31.14 49.02 5.26
CA TYR A 36 -31.86 49.16 6.52
C TYR A 36 -33.33 49.58 6.35
N LYS A 37 -33.64 50.37 5.30
CA LYS A 37 -35.03 50.75 4.96
C LYS A 37 -35.86 49.58 4.43
N ASN A 38 -35.23 48.57 3.84
CA ASN A 38 -35.92 47.37 3.38
C ASN A 38 -36.17 46.41 4.54
N ILE A 39 -35.24 46.32 5.48
CA ILE A 39 -35.34 45.44 6.65
C ILE A 39 -36.51 45.83 7.56
N LYS A 40 -36.70 47.13 7.85
CA LYS A 40 -37.87 47.61 8.61
C LYS A 40 -39.20 47.17 8.00
N LYS A 41 -39.32 47.29 6.67
CA LYS A 41 -40.51 46.81 5.93
C LYS A 41 -40.68 45.29 6.03
N CYS A 42 -39.58 44.52 6.05
CA CYS A 42 -39.66 43.08 6.23
C CYS A 42 -40.21 42.68 7.62
N TYR A 43 -39.85 43.40 8.69
CA TYR A 43 -40.44 43.21 10.01
C TYR A 43 -41.95 43.54 10.02
N GLU A 44 -42.35 44.62 9.34
CA GLU A 44 -43.76 44.99 9.17
C GLU A 44 -44.56 43.92 8.39
N VAL A 45 -44.00 43.37 7.31
CA VAL A 45 -44.62 42.28 6.51
C VAL A 45 -44.82 41.02 7.36
N LEU A 46 -43.86 40.70 8.22
CA LEU A 46 -43.96 39.56 9.14
C LEU A 46 -44.83 39.84 10.37
N GLY A 47 -45.17 41.10 10.63
CA GLY A 47 -46.01 41.53 11.76
C GLY A 47 -45.31 41.42 13.12
N ILE A 48 -44.00 41.57 13.16
CA ILE A 48 -43.15 41.41 14.35
C ILE A 48 -42.37 42.71 14.64
N GLY A 49 -41.96 42.90 15.90
CA GLY A 49 -41.15 44.05 16.30
C GLY A 49 -39.70 43.96 15.79
N GLU A 50 -39.01 45.10 15.68
CA GLU A 50 -37.60 45.16 15.26
C GLU A 50 -36.66 44.41 16.22
N ASP A 51 -37.04 44.28 17.50
CA ASP A 51 -36.29 43.60 18.56
C ASP A 51 -36.67 42.11 18.73
N SER A 52 -37.36 41.52 17.75
CA SER A 52 -37.84 40.14 17.82
C SER A 52 -36.71 39.10 17.74
N SER A 53 -36.87 38.00 18.48
CA SER A 53 -35.89 36.91 18.49
C SER A 53 -36.01 36.03 17.24
N MET A 54 -34.93 35.32 16.86
CA MET A 54 -34.95 34.37 15.73
C MET A 54 -36.04 33.31 15.83
N LYS A 55 -36.44 32.93 17.05
CA LYS A 55 -37.53 31.99 17.30
C LYS A 55 -38.87 32.58 16.90
N GLU A 56 -39.15 33.81 17.34
CA GLU A 56 -40.38 34.54 17.01
C GLU A 56 -40.50 34.81 15.50
N VAL A 57 -39.39 35.17 14.85
CA VAL A 57 -39.32 35.36 13.39
C VAL A 57 -39.73 34.08 12.65
N LYS A 58 -39.22 32.92 13.10
CA LYS A 58 -39.54 31.60 12.51
C LYS A 58 -41.01 31.23 12.75
N GLU A 59 -41.53 31.46 13.94
CA GLU A 59 -42.93 31.18 14.28
C GLU A 59 -43.90 32.05 13.48
N ALA A 60 -43.63 33.35 13.36
CA ALA A 60 -44.41 34.28 12.55
C ALA A 60 -44.43 33.86 11.07
N PHE A 61 -43.27 33.49 10.51
CA PHE A 61 -43.17 32.97 9.16
C PHE A 61 -44.03 31.71 8.95
N VAL A 62 -43.94 30.71 9.84
CA VAL A 62 -44.73 29.46 9.72
C VAL A 62 -46.23 29.75 9.78
N ASN A 63 -46.66 30.66 10.66
CA ASN A 63 -48.06 31.04 10.79
C ASN A 63 -48.60 31.75 9.54
N LEU A 64 -47.80 32.64 8.93
CA LEU A 64 -48.17 33.34 7.70
C LEU A 64 -48.11 32.41 6.49
N ALA A 65 -47.09 31.56 6.40
CA ALA A 65 -46.95 30.54 5.36
C ALA A 65 -48.19 29.65 5.31
N ARG A 66 -48.66 29.14 6.46
CA ARG A 66 -49.86 28.30 6.52
C ARG A 66 -51.14 29.02 6.03
N LYS A 67 -51.23 30.34 6.20
CA LYS A 67 -52.39 31.16 5.80
C LYS A 67 -52.39 31.55 4.32
N TYR A 68 -51.20 31.73 3.75
CA TYR A 68 -51.00 32.27 2.40
C TYR A 68 -50.47 31.23 1.39
N HIS A 69 -50.21 29.99 1.83
CA HIS A 69 -49.70 28.93 0.96
C HIS A 69 -50.65 28.71 -0.22
N PRO A 70 -50.16 28.65 -1.47
CA PRO A 70 -51.02 28.48 -2.65
C PRO A 70 -51.82 27.18 -2.64
N ASP A 71 -51.38 26.18 -1.87
CA ASP A 71 -52.03 24.86 -1.73
C ASP A 71 -53.01 24.78 -0.54
N SER A 72 -53.18 25.84 0.27
CA SER A 72 -54.06 25.79 1.47
C SER A 72 -55.56 25.87 1.13
N GLY A 73 -55.92 26.16 -0.12
CA GLY A 73 -57.31 26.24 -0.58
C GLY A 73 -58.17 27.32 0.11
N SER A 74 -57.56 28.23 0.87
CA SER A 74 -58.24 29.33 1.56
C SER A 74 -58.41 30.55 0.66
N ASP A 75 -59.43 31.37 0.90
CA ASP A 75 -59.68 32.62 0.15
C ASP A 75 -58.51 33.61 0.23
N THR A 76 -57.66 33.45 1.25
CA THR A 76 -56.44 34.24 1.45
C THR A 76 -55.22 33.68 0.73
N ALA A 77 -55.29 32.47 0.14
CA ALA A 77 -54.16 31.83 -0.53
C ALA A 77 -53.71 32.67 -1.73
N SER A 78 -52.45 33.12 -1.71
CA SER A 78 -51.90 33.99 -2.75
C SER A 78 -50.41 33.77 -2.87
N ALA A 79 -49.98 33.30 -4.05
CA ALA A 79 -48.56 33.07 -4.34
C ALA A 79 -47.72 34.35 -4.18
N ALA A 80 -48.25 35.50 -4.63
CA ALA A 80 -47.57 36.78 -4.52
C ALA A 80 -47.29 37.19 -3.06
N LYS A 81 -48.26 36.98 -2.16
CA LYS A 81 -48.08 37.27 -0.73
C LYS A 81 -47.11 36.30 -0.08
N PHE A 82 -47.16 35.03 -0.46
CA PHE A 82 -46.24 34.02 0.06
C PHE A 82 -44.78 34.35 -0.31
N ASP A 83 -44.53 34.77 -1.55
CA ASP A 83 -43.18 35.19 -1.99
C ASP A 83 -42.70 36.45 -1.23
N GLU A 84 -43.58 37.41 -0.97
CA GLU A 84 -43.28 38.59 -0.15
C GLU A 84 -42.92 38.20 1.30
N ILE A 85 -43.69 37.30 1.91
CA ILE A 85 -43.42 36.79 3.25
C ILE A 85 -42.09 36.02 3.30
N LYS A 86 -41.79 35.21 2.28
CA LYS A 86 -40.55 34.44 2.19
C LYS A 86 -39.33 35.35 2.07
N THR A 87 -39.38 36.32 1.16
CA THR A 87 -38.29 37.29 0.96
C THR A 87 -38.06 38.17 2.19
N ALA A 88 -39.14 38.53 2.90
CA ALA A 88 -39.05 39.22 4.19
C ALA A 88 -38.35 38.36 5.26
N TYR A 89 -38.72 37.09 5.39
CA TYR A 89 -38.09 36.15 6.32
C TYR A 89 -36.59 35.97 6.06
N GLU A 90 -36.20 35.73 4.80
CA GLU A 90 -34.78 35.58 4.43
C GLU A 90 -33.97 36.84 4.77
N SER A 91 -34.52 38.02 4.47
CA SER A 91 -33.87 39.30 4.77
C SER A 91 -33.69 39.56 6.26
N VAL A 92 -34.70 39.24 7.08
CA VAL A 92 -34.63 39.39 8.54
C VAL A 92 -33.69 38.35 9.16
N ARG A 93 -33.73 37.11 8.66
CA ARG A 93 -32.86 36.02 9.11
C ARG A 93 -31.39 36.40 8.91
N ASP A 94 -31.05 36.86 7.71
CA ASP A 94 -29.68 37.23 7.36
C ASP A 94 -29.21 38.48 8.13
N HIS A 95 -30.12 39.42 8.43
CA HIS A 95 -29.83 40.56 9.30
C HIS A 95 -29.52 40.15 10.74
N LEU A 96 -30.28 39.20 11.29
CA LEU A 96 -30.11 38.71 12.67
C LEU A 96 -28.92 37.76 12.83
N SER A 97 -28.60 36.95 11.81
CA SER A 97 -27.43 36.05 11.84
C SER A 97 -26.10 36.78 11.61
N GLY A 98 -26.13 37.97 11.01
CA GLY A 98 -24.91 38.70 10.60
C GLY A 98 -24.10 37.94 9.55
N ASP A 99 -22.95 38.49 9.15
CA ASP A 99 -21.97 37.84 8.23
C ASP A 99 -21.31 36.58 8.85
N ALA A 100 -21.83 36.08 9.97
CA ALA A 100 -21.37 34.83 10.55
C ALA A 100 -21.68 33.70 9.54
N PRO A 101 -20.68 32.87 9.17
CA PRO A 101 -20.93 31.67 8.37
C PRO A 101 -22.07 30.89 9.02
N PRO A 102 -22.99 30.26 8.24
CA PRO A 102 -24.06 29.46 8.83
C PRO A 102 -23.42 28.45 9.77
N ALA A 103 -23.50 28.74 11.06
CA ALA A 103 -23.22 27.76 12.10
C ALA A 103 -24.35 26.76 11.90
N TYR A 104 -24.05 25.66 11.20
CA TYR A 104 -24.92 24.52 11.22
C TYR A 104 -25.16 24.24 12.70
N ASP A 105 -26.41 24.40 13.15
CA ASP A 105 -26.82 23.98 14.48
C ASP A 105 -26.28 22.56 14.62
N ASP A 106 -25.31 22.37 15.52
CA ASP A 106 -24.84 21.05 15.83
C ASP A 106 -26.07 20.30 16.31
N VAL A 107 -26.54 19.36 15.49
CA VAL A 107 -27.80 18.63 15.74
C VAL A 107 -27.80 18.00 17.14
N ASN A 108 -26.62 17.75 17.70
CA ASN A 108 -26.43 17.34 19.10
C ASN A 108 -26.88 18.39 20.12
N GLU A 109 -26.56 19.67 19.92
CA GLU A 109 -26.88 20.74 20.87
C GLU A 109 -28.40 20.93 21.00
N VAL A 110 -29.13 20.83 19.87
CA VAL A 110 -30.59 20.90 19.84
C VAL A 110 -31.23 19.65 20.47
N LEU A 111 -30.70 18.46 20.18
CA LEU A 111 -31.21 17.19 20.72
C LEU A 111 -31.03 17.06 22.24
N GLU A 112 -29.88 17.52 22.77
CA GLU A 112 -29.62 17.47 24.21
C GLU A 112 -30.49 18.44 25.00
N LYS A 113 -30.76 19.63 24.46
CA LYS A 113 -31.45 20.72 25.16
C LYS A 113 -32.97 20.57 25.17
N ASP A 114 -33.56 20.14 24.06
CA ASP A 114 -35.02 20.11 23.91
C ASP A 114 -35.64 18.75 24.26
N PHE A 115 -34.92 17.63 24.06
CA PHE A 115 -35.47 16.29 24.25
C PHE A 115 -34.84 15.53 25.43
N GLY A 116 -33.79 16.07 26.06
CA GLY A 116 -33.09 15.42 27.18
C GLY A 116 -32.44 14.08 26.81
N ILE A 117 -32.40 13.74 25.52
CA ILE A 117 -31.77 12.53 25.00
C ILE A 117 -30.27 12.81 24.94
N LYS A 118 -29.58 12.58 26.06
CA LYS A 118 -28.11 12.44 26.01
C LYS A 118 -27.82 11.21 25.17
N HIS A 119 -27.13 11.38 24.04
CA HIS A 119 -26.70 10.26 23.22
C HIS A 119 -25.89 9.30 24.09
N THR A 120 -26.52 8.21 24.53
CA THR A 120 -25.92 7.24 25.47
C THR A 120 -25.02 6.26 24.74
N VAL A 121 -25.18 6.17 23.43
CA VAL A 121 -24.34 5.37 22.53
C VAL A 121 -23.09 6.20 22.24
N PRO A 122 -21.87 5.70 22.53
CA PRO A 122 -20.64 6.37 22.14
C PRO A 122 -20.73 6.72 20.67
N GLN A 123 -20.67 8.02 20.33
CA GLN A 123 -20.67 8.40 18.94
C GLN A 123 -19.46 7.73 18.29
N HIS A 124 -19.71 6.74 17.44
CA HIS A 124 -18.73 6.14 16.53
C HIS A 124 -18.28 7.18 15.46
N ARG A 125 -18.27 8.49 15.78
CA ARG A 125 -17.45 9.47 15.08
C ARG A 125 -15.97 9.30 15.42
N GLN A 126 -15.63 8.72 16.57
CA GLN A 126 -14.23 8.46 16.95
C GLN A 126 -13.48 7.52 15.98
N TYR A 127 -14.19 6.69 15.22
CA TYR A 127 -13.57 5.79 14.23
C TYR A 127 -13.81 6.25 12.77
N LEU A 128 -14.46 7.41 12.59
CA LEU A 128 -14.67 8.07 11.29
C LEU A 128 -13.82 9.34 11.14
N SER A 129 -13.32 9.94 12.23
CA SER A 129 -12.26 10.93 12.15
C SER A 129 -10.93 10.21 11.96
N TYR A 130 -10.51 10.04 10.70
CA TYR A 130 -9.22 9.47 10.32
C TYR A 130 -8.03 10.39 10.70
N ASP A 131 -8.08 11.04 11.87
CA ASP A 131 -7.18 12.13 12.27
C ASP A 131 -7.08 13.26 11.22
N GLY A 132 -8.14 13.43 10.41
CA GLY A 132 -8.14 14.35 9.27
C GLY A 132 -7.36 13.86 8.04
N VAL A 133 -6.88 12.62 8.04
CA VAL A 133 -6.03 12.06 6.99
C VAL A 133 -6.86 11.36 5.92
N GLY A 134 -6.65 11.81 4.68
CA GLY A 134 -7.14 11.16 3.47
C GLY A 134 -8.27 11.91 2.74
N HIS A 135 -8.40 11.64 1.44
CA HIS A 135 -9.34 12.28 0.53
C HIS A 135 -10.10 11.24 -0.31
N GLY A 136 -11.28 11.59 -0.83
CA GLY A 136 -12.08 10.69 -1.67
C GLY A 136 -13.10 9.86 -0.89
N THR A 137 -13.44 8.69 -1.44
CA THR A 137 -14.53 7.82 -0.94
C THR A 137 -14.22 7.24 0.45
N PRO A 138 -15.24 6.86 1.25
CA PRO A 138 -15.04 6.32 2.59
C PRO A 138 -14.07 5.13 2.66
N THR A 139 -14.15 4.21 1.68
CA THR A 139 -13.27 3.05 1.59
C THR A 139 -11.82 3.42 1.32
N GLN A 140 -11.58 4.40 0.43
CA GLN A 140 -10.23 4.89 0.13
C GLN A 140 -9.61 5.61 1.34
N ARG A 141 -10.42 6.41 2.04
CA ARG A 141 -10.00 7.11 3.25
C ARG A 141 -9.67 6.14 4.39
N TRP A 142 -10.43 5.06 4.51
CA TRP A 142 -10.12 3.97 5.45
C TRP A 142 -8.76 3.33 5.17
N GLN A 143 -8.47 2.99 3.90
CA GLN A 143 -7.18 2.41 3.54
C GLN A 143 -6.02 3.36 3.83
N GLN A 144 -6.18 4.64 3.49
CA GLN A 144 -5.19 5.69 3.78
C GLN A 144 -4.96 5.83 5.29
N TYR A 145 -6.02 5.79 6.08
CA TYR A 145 -5.89 5.83 7.54
C TYR A 145 -5.19 4.61 8.12
N GLN A 146 -5.46 3.41 7.61
CA GLN A 146 -4.72 2.21 8.04
C GLN A 146 -3.23 2.36 7.74
N GLN A 147 -2.87 2.90 6.58
CA GLN A 147 -1.48 3.20 6.23
C GLN A 147 -0.86 4.27 7.14
N HIS A 148 -1.58 5.36 7.39
CA HIS A 148 -1.14 6.43 8.29
C HIS A 148 -0.91 5.93 9.72
N ARG A 149 -1.82 5.10 10.23
CA ARG A 149 -1.65 4.45 11.55
C ARG A 149 -0.42 3.56 11.62
N LEU A 150 -0.15 2.79 10.56
CA LEU A 150 1.05 1.97 10.47
C LEU A 150 2.30 2.85 10.48
N GLN A 151 2.34 3.90 9.66
CA GLN A 151 3.47 4.84 9.59
C GLN A 151 3.77 5.46 10.94
N GLN A 152 2.76 5.99 11.63
CA GLN A 152 2.95 6.54 12.97
C GLN A 152 3.42 5.50 13.99
N ALA A 153 2.94 4.25 13.90
CA ALA A 153 3.41 3.18 14.79
C ALA A 153 4.89 2.86 14.55
N VAL A 154 5.32 2.81 13.29
CA VAL A 154 6.73 2.61 12.92
C VAL A 154 7.59 3.76 13.42
N GLU A 155 7.14 4.99 13.23
CA GLU A 155 7.84 6.21 13.68
C GLU A 155 7.97 6.24 15.20
N ARG A 156 6.90 5.94 15.96
CA ARG A 156 6.96 5.84 17.43
C ARG A 156 7.97 4.80 17.91
N VAL A 157 8.02 3.63 17.26
CA VAL A 157 9.00 2.58 17.60
C VAL A 157 10.42 3.03 17.25
N HIS A 158 10.59 3.68 16.11
CA HIS A 158 11.87 4.25 15.69
C HIS A 158 12.37 5.28 16.71
N ASP A 159 11.54 6.26 17.06
CA ASP A 159 11.88 7.31 18.02
C ASP A 159 12.20 6.74 19.40
N HIS A 160 11.43 5.76 19.86
CA HIS A 160 11.72 5.06 21.11
C HIS A 160 13.07 4.33 21.07
N ARG A 161 13.44 3.72 19.94
CA ARG A 161 14.74 3.03 19.78
C ARG A 161 15.89 4.02 19.73
N VAL A 162 15.73 5.14 19.04
CA VAL A 162 16.69 6.25 19.01
C VAL A 162 16.90 6.83 20.41
N ALA A 163 15.82 7.05 21.17
CA ALA A 163 15.90 7.52 22.55
C ALA A 163 16.64 6.53 23.47
N LYS A 164 16.59 5.24 23.16
CA LYS A 164 17.30 4.19 23.88
C LYS A 164 18.77 4.02 23.43
N GLY A 165 19.20 4.74 22.40
CA GLY A 165 20.56 4.67 21.85
C GLY A 165 20.83 3.46 20.94
N ASP A 166 19.79 2.74 20.51
CA ASP A 166 19.93 1.63 19.56
C ASP A 166 20.14 2.17 18.13
N ALA A 167 21.20 1.73 17.45
CA ALA A 167 21.43 2.09 16.05
C ALA A 167 20.25 1.66 15.16
N PRO A 168 19.84 2.48 14.17
CA PRO A 168 18.72 2.15 13.28
C PRO A 168 19.08 0.89 12.48
N LYS A 169 18.44 -0.23 12.84
CA LYS A 169 18.45 -1.43 12.00
C LYS A 169 17.36 -1.23 10.96
N GLU A 170 17.77 -1.04 9.71
CA GLU A 170 16.88 -1.07 8.55
C GLU A 170 16.04 -2.35 8.64
N ILE A 171 14.74 -2.21 8.85
CA ILE A 171 13.80 -3.32 8.75
C ILE A 171 13.72 -3.59 7.26
N VAL A 172 14.65 -4.39 6.74
CA VAL A 172 14.58 -4.93 5.40
C VAL A 172 13.30 -5.74 5.37
N LEU A 173 12.24 -5.16 4.82
CA LEU A 173 11.02 -5.85 4.43
C LEU A 173 11.44 -6.84 3.35
N LYS A 174 11.95 -8.01 3.76
CA LYS A 174 12.14 -9.11 2.85
C LYS A 174 10.76 -9.47 2.32
N ASP A 175 10.64 -9.29 1.01
CA ASP A 175 9.42 -9.18 0.22
C ASP A 175 8.32 -10.15 0.65
N ALA A 176 7.07 -9.67 0.67
CA ALA A 176 5.91 -10.52 0.91
C ALA A 176 5.83 -11.72 -0.07
N THR A 177 6.47 -11.59 -1.25
CA THR A 177 6.66 -12.67 -2.23
C THR A 177 7.65 -13.73 -1.72
N LEU A 178 8.79 -13.32 -1.17
CA LEU A 178 9.73 -14.23 -0.49
C LEU A 178 9.06 -14.90 0.70
N ALA A 179 8.33 -14.16 1.54
CA ALA A 179 7.62 -14.74 2.69
C ALA A 179 6.53 -15.76 2.27
N ARG A 180 5.85 -15.55 1.14
CA ARG A 180 4.92 -16.53 0.55
C ARG A 180 5.66 -17.74 0.00
N GLN A 181 6.76 -17.52 -0.72
CA GLN A 181 7.61 -18.60 -1.22
C GLN A 181 8.17 -19.46 -0.06
N TYR A 182 8.63 -18.86 1.03
CA TYR A 182 9.07 -19.57 2.24
C TYR A 182 7.95 -20.40 2.89
N LYS A 183 6.71 -19.92 2.88
CA LYS A 183 5.56 -20.71 3.38
C LYS A 183 5.23 -21.87 2.46
N THR A 184 5.30 -21.67 1.14
CA THR A 184 5.07 -22.74 0.16
C THR A 184 6.18 -23.79 0.23
N THR A 185 7.45 -23.40 0.36
CA THR A 185 8.57 -24.34 0.51
C THR A 185 8.47 -25.13 1.81
N GLN A 186 8.11 -24.52 2.94
CA GLN A 186 7.91 -25.26 4.19
C GLN A 186 6.77 -26.28 4.14
N ALA A 187 5.71 -26.02 3.38
CA ALA A 187 4.62 -26.98 3.19
C ALA A 187 5.06 -28.16 2.31
N ILE A 188 5.82 -27.87 1.24
CA ILE A 188 6.40 -28.90 0.36
C ILE A 188 7.42 -29.74 1.13
N GLU A 189 8.30 -29.11 1.91
CA GLU A 189 9.30 -29.80 2.74
C GLU A 189 8.64 -30.74 3.75
N ARG A 190 7.51 -30.35 4.37
CA ARG A 190 6.75 -31.27 5.24
C ARG A 190 6.14 -32.45 4.50
N LEU A 191 5.51 -32.23 3.35
CA LEU A 191 4.96 -33.32 2.55
C LEU A 191 6.05 -34.28 2.07
N VAL A 192 7.21 -33.74 1.67
CA VAL A 192 8.38 -34.52 1.28
C VAL A 192 8.90 -35.33 2.47
N GLU A 193 8.98 -34.74 3.66
CA GLU A 193 9.40 -35.44 4.88
C GLU A 193 8.43 -36.58 5.23
N ASP A 194 7.13 -36.35 5.14
CA ASP A 194 6.10 -37.37 5.39
C ASP A 194 6.19 -38.52 4.37
N LEU A 195 6.38 -38.21 3.08
CA LEU A 195 6.59 -39.20 2.02
C LEU A 195 7.87 -40.01 2.24
N ILE A 196 8.95 -39.36 2.67
CA ILE A 196 10.22 -40.03 3.00
C ILE A 196 10.01 -40.97 4.18
N GLN A 197 9.34 -40.52 5.25
CA GLN A 197 9.05 -41.34 6.43
C GLN A 197 8.16 -42.54 6.08
N GLU A 198 7.15 -42.35 5.25
CA GLU A 198 6.28 -43.44 4.77
C GLU A 198 7.08 -44.46 3.95
N SER A 199 7.95 -43.99 3.06
CA SER A 199 8.82 -44.85 2.23
C SER A 199 9.88 -45.58 3.06
N MET A 200 10.43 -44.94 4.11
CA MET A 200 11.31 -45.57 5.10
C MET A 200 10.59 -46.64 5.91
N ALA A 201 9.35 -46.38 6.35
CA ALA A 201 8.52 -47.34 7.09
C ALA A 201 8.15 -48.56 6.24
N ARG A 202 7.93 -48.35 4.93
CA ARG A 202 7.74 -49.42 3.94
C ARG A 202 9.04 -50.19 3.62
N GLY A 203 10.20 -49.70 4.05
CA GLY A 203 11.49 -50.33 3.82
C GLY A 203 11.99 -50.25 2.38
N GLU A 204 11.47 -49.33 1.58
CA GLU A 204 11.81 -49.18 0.15
C GLU A 204 13.30 -48.84 -0.05
N PHE A 205 13.95 -48.24 0.95
CA PHE A 205 15.36 -47.84 0.91
C PHE A 205 16.35 -48.92 1.35
N ASN A 206 15.88 -50.09 1.81
CA ASN A 206 16.76 -51.15 2.32
C ASN A 206 17.61 -51.81 1.20
N ASN A 207 17.19 -51.67 -0.06
CA ASN A 207 17.88 -52.27 -1.22
C ASN A 207 18.88 -51.31 -1.89
N LEU A 208 19.11 -50.11 -1.34
CA LEU A 208 20.05 -49.13 -1.91
C LEU A 208 21.45 -49.26 -1.29
N PRO A 209 22.52 -49.19 -2.11
CA PRO A 209 23.88 -49.25 -1.61
C PRO A 209 24.20 -47.99 -0.79
N GLY A 210 24.32 -48.15 0.54
CA GLY A 210 24.68 -47.05 1.44
C GLY A 210 23.57 -46.55 2.37
N SER A 211 22.40 -47.21 2.39
CA SER A 211 21.38 -46.98 3.42
C SER A 211 21.97 -47.16 4.84
N GLY A 212 21.60 -46.26 5.76
CA GLY A 212 22.06 -46.29 7.16
C GLY A 212 23.51 -45.86 7.41
N LYS A 213 24.30 -45.51 6.39
CA LYS A 213 25.63 -44.94 6.59
C LYS A 213 25.51 -43.45 6.98
N PRO A 214 26.27 -42.96 7.97
CA PRO A 214 26.21 -41.56 8.38
C PRO A 214 26.57 -40.64 7.22
N LEU A 215 25.79 -39.56 7.08
CA LEU A 215 26.04 -38.52 6.08
C LEU A 215 27.45 -37.95 6.26
N LYS A 216 28.22 -37.90 5.16
CA LYS A 216 29.54 -37.27 5.17
C LYS A 216 29.35 -35.75 5.20
N PHE A 217 29.54 -35.13 6.35
CA PHE A 217 29.49 -33.68 6.48
C PHE A 217 30.74 -33.06 5.85
N ALA A 218 30.55 -32.29 4.78
CA ALA A 218 31.57 -31.40 4.26
C ALA A 218 31.31 -29.99 4.81
N PRO A 219 32.31 -29.25 5.30
CA PRO A 219 32.12 -27.89 5.79
C PRO A 219 31.61 -27.00 4.65
N GLU A 220 30.38 -26.49 4.80
CA GLU A 220 29.71 -25.63 3.83
C GLU A 220 30.16 -24.17 4.02
N ASN A 221 30.63 -23.53 2.96
CA ASN A 221 31.02 -22.13 3.00
C ASN A 221 29.75 -21.24 2.95
N PRO A 222 29.45 -20.44 4.00
CA PRO A 222 28.21 -19.66 4.08
C PRO A 222 28.03 -18.61 2.99
N TYR A 223 29.12 -18.26 2.28
CA TYR A 223 29.15 -17.20 1.28
C TYR A 223 28.98 -17.72 -0.16
N VAL A 224 28.88 -19.04 -0.36
CA VAL A 224 28.76 -19.64 -1.70
C VAL A 224 27.38 -20.28 -1.83
N ASP A 225 26.59 -19.83 -2.82
CA ASP A 225 25.27 -20.43 -3.09
C ASP A 225 25.40 -21.90 -3.55
N SER A 226 24.39 -22.68 -3.21
CA SER A 226 24.24 -24.11 -3.53
C SER A 226 24.47 -24.42 -5.01
N THR A 227 24.07 -23.54 -5.91
CA THR A 227 24.25 -23.66 -7.36
C THR A 227 25.73 -23.60 -7.75
N THR A 228 26.43 -22.56 -7.28
CA THR A 228 27.88 -22.36 -7.48
C THR A 228 28.69 -23.49 -6.86
N ARG A 229 28.32 -23.96 -5.67
CA ARG A 229 29.01 -25.11 -5.05
C ARG A 229 28.84 -26.38 -5.89
N LYS A 230 27.62 -26.73 -6.30
CA LYS A 230 27.36 -27.91 -7.12
C LYS A 230 28.10 -27.85 -8.45
N LEU A 231 28.18 -26.66 -9.07
CA LEU A 231 29.01 -26.46 -10.25
C LEU A 231 30.49 -26.70 -9.94
N ASN A 232 31.02 -26.13 -8.87
CA ASN A 232 32.41 -26.36 -8.49
C ASN A 232 32.70 -27.85 -8.20
N GLU A 233 31.78 -28.56 -7.52
CA GLU A 233 31.89 -30.00 -7.28
C GLU A 233 31.94 -30.79 -8.60
N LEU A 234 31.06 -30.48 -9.55
CA LEU A 234 31.06 -31.09 -10.88
C LEU A 234 32.33 -30.75 -11.67
N HIS A 235 32.81 -29.52 -11.59
CA HIS A 235 34.05 -29.11 -12.24
C HIS A 235 35.26 -29.88 -11.68
N PHE A 236 35.32 -30.06 -10.35
CA PHE A 236 36.36 -30.88 -9.72
C PHE A 236 36.24 -32.37 -10.06
N SER A 237 35.02 -32.92 -10.09
CA SER A 237 34.82 -34.33 -10.44
C SER A 237 35.22 -34.59 -11.89
N LEU A 238 34.76 -33.76 -12.82
CA LEU A 238 35.10 -33.84 -14.24
C LEU A 238 36.59 -33.60 -14.48
N ALA A 239 37.22 -32.64 -13.77
CA ALA A 239 38.66 -32.43 -13.84
C ALA A 239 39.43 -33.69 -13.38
N SER A 240 39.02 -34.29 -12.25
CA SER A 240 39.64 -35.51 -11.74
C SER A 240 39.43 -36.72 -12.66
N GLU A 241 38.29 -36.80 -13.34
CA GLU A 241 38.00 -37.82 -14.34
C GLU A 241 38.84 -37.62 -15.59
N SER A 242 38.99 -36.38 -16.05
CA SER A 242 39.86 -36.04 -17.19
C SER A 242 41.34 -36.33 -16.90
N GLU A 243 41.81 -36.08 -15.67
CA GLU A 243 43.17 -36.45 -15.24
C GLU A 243 43.37 -37.97 -15.17
N LYS A 244 42.37 -38.74 -14.73
CA LYS A 244 42.42 -40.21 -14.77
C LYS A 244 42.46 -40.74 -16.21
N ILE A 245 41.74 -40.11 -17.12
CA ILE A 245 41.77 -40.44 -18.54
C ILE A 245 43.14 -40.09 -19.14
N LEU A 246 43.68 -38.92 -18.84
CA LEU A 246 45.02 -38.51 -19.31
C LEU A 246 46.14 -39.38 -18.74
N THR A 247 46.09 -39.73 -17.46
CA THR A 247 47.11 -40.59 -16.81
C THR A 247 47.02 -42.05 -17.24
N SER A 248 45.83 -42.54 -17.59
CA SER A 248 45.66 -43.87 -18.21
C SER A 248 46.01 -43.88 -19.71
N ALA A 249 45.94 -42.73 -20.39
CA ALA A 249 46.29 -42.58 -21.81
C ALA A 249 47.77 -42.24 -22.06
N VAL A 250 48.58 -41.92 -21.05
CA VAL A 250 50.05 -41.80 -21.18
C VAL A 250 50.66 -43.19 -21.06
N PRO A 251 51.11 -43.84 -22.16
CA PRO A 251 51.83 -45.10 -22.04
C PRO A 251 53.13 -44.85 -21.29
N ARG A 252 53.28 -45.45 -20.10
CA ARG A 252 54.59 -45.62 -19.47
C ARG A 252 55.47 -46.33 -20.49
N GLN A 253 56.45 -45.63 -21.04
CA GLN A 253 57.57 -46.23 -21.75
C GLN A 253 58.38 -47.05 -20.74
N ALA A 254 57.92 -48.25 -20.44
CA ALA A 254 58.65 -49.25 -19.68
C ALA A 254 58.73 -50.50 -20.57
N SER A 255 59.97 -50.91 -20.75
CA SER A 255 60.48 -51.95 -21.63
C SER A 255 59.62 -53.22 -21.70
N LYS A 256 59.49 -53.68 -22.95
CA LYS A 256 59.08 -55.03 -23.37
C LYS A 256 59.73 -56.10 -22.49
N ASN A 257 58.98 -57.17 -22.19
CA ASN A 257 59.29 -58.50 -22.71
C ASN A 257 58.12 -59.48 -22.51
N THR A 258 57.72 -60.11 -23.63
CA THR A 258 57.15 -61.46 -23.82
C THR A 258 55.86 -61.83 -23.07
N THR A 259 54.90 -62.62 -23.57
CA THR A 259 54.48 -63.19 -24.87
C THR A 259 53.28 -64.05 -24.45
N HIS A 260 52.09 -63.84 -25.04
CA HIS A 260 51.20 -64.89 -25.55
C HIS A 260 49.80 -64.31 -25.82
N ALA A 261 49.46 -64.23 -27.11
CA ALA A 261 48.09 -64.29 -27.63
C ALA A 261 47.83 -65.75 -28.09
N PRO A 262 46.66 -66.15 -28.63
CA PRO A 262 45.36 -65.45 -28.78
C PRO A 262 44.17 -66.34 -28.29
N GLN A 263 42.90 -65.91 -28.28
CA GLN A 263 41.95 -65.98 -29.41
C GLN A 263 40.58 -65.40 -28.98
N ALA A 264 39.95 -64.69 -29.91
CA ALA A 264 38.69 -63.97 -29.76
C ALA A 264 37.46 -64.82 -30.11
N LYS A 265 36.28 -64.41 -29.60
CA LYS A 265 34.99 -64.53 -30.29
C LYS A 265 34.12 -63.31 -29.94
N THR A 266 34.07 -62.34 -30.83
CA THR A 266 33.03 -61.29 -30.84
C THR A 266 31.85 -61.84 -31.65
N SER A 267 30.68 -61.89 -31.04
CA SER A 267 29.41 -62.22 -31.69
C SER A 267 29.03 -61.15 -32.69
N SER A 268 28.57 -61.58 -33.86
CA SER A 268 28.26 -60.82 -35.07
C SER A 268 27.16 -59.76 -34.97
N ASP A 269 26.58 -59.55 -33.79
CA ASP A 269 25.30 -58.85 -33.64
C ASP A 269 25.47 -57.37 -33.24
N ASP A 270 26.68 -56.96 -32.83
CA ASP A 270 26.97 -55.60 -32.34
C ASP A 270 27.44 -54.61 -33.43
N GLU A 271 27.91 -55.11 -34.58
CA GLU A 271 28.36 -54.27 -35.71
C GLU A 271 27.19 -53.57 -36.42
N GLY A 272 26.00 -54.19 -36.40
CA GLY A 272 24.79 -53.66 -37.03
C GLY A 272 24.24 -52.41 -36.33
N LEU A 273 24.23 -52.40 -34.99
CA LEU A 273 23.70 -51.30 -34.20
C LEU A 273 24.59 -50.05 -34.25
N LEU A 274 25.92 -50.24 -34.27
CA LEU A 274 26.86 -49.14 -34.36
C LEU A 274 26.80 -48.46 -35.74
N SER A 275 26.63 -49.22 -36.82
CA SER A 275 26.43 -48.64 -38.16
C SER A 275 25.13 -47.81 -38.27
N PHE A 276 24.06 -48.24 -37.59
CA PHE A 276 22.77 -47.55 -37.59
C PHE A 276 22.81 -46.23 -36.79
N ILE A 277 23.51 -46.22 -35.65
CA ILE A 277 23.71 -45.02 -34.83
C ILE A 277 24.59 -44.00 -35.56
N PHE A 278 25.69 -44.43 -36.19
CA PHE A 278 26.54 -43.53 -36.98
C PHE A 278 25.82 -42.95 -38.21
N SER A 279 24.95 -43.71 -38.87
CA SER A 279 24.13 -43.19 -39.98
C SER A 279 23.05 -42.20 -39.54
N ALA A 280 22.56 -42.28 -38.30
CA ALA A 280 21.55 -41.35 -37.77
C ALA A 280 22.17 -40.00 -37.39
N ILE A 281 23.42 -39.98 -36.95
CA ILE A 281 24.14 -38.75 -36.57
C ILE A 281 24.59 -37.94 -37.80
N ALA A 282 24.89 -38.59 -38.93
CA ALA A 282 25.32 -37.90 -40.15
C ALA A 282 24.18 -37.22 -40.95
N LYS A 283 22.92 -37.33 -40.51
CA LYS A 283 21.73 -36.84 -41.22
C LYS A 283 21.02 -35.67 -40.52
N TRP A 284 21.68 -35.05 -39.54
CA TRP A 284 21.24 -33.84 -38.83
C TRP A 284 22.31 -32.76 -38.90
#